data_AF-A0A7W1QE71-F1
#
_entry.id   AF-A0A7W1QE71-F1
#
_cell.length_a   1.000
_cell.length_b   1.000
_cell.length_c   1.000
_cell.angle_alpha   90.00
_cell.angle_beta   90.00
_cell.angle_gamma   90.00
#
_symmetry.space_group_name_H-M   'P 1'
#
loop_
_entity.id
_entity.type
_entity.pdbx_description
1 polymer ?
#
loop_
_entity_poly.entity_id
_entity_poly.type
_entity_poly.pdbx_seq_one_letter_code
_entity_poly.pdbx_strand_id
1 'polypeptide(L)'
;MQGYNAQAAVTEAQIVIAAEVTIDSPDFGHLEPMVSATETELQAIGFTDTPQVVVADAGYWHQVQIEHIVARGTQVLIPPDAGKRKGTRPGWDGGFYAFMRRVLATDRGAELYGKRQGMIEPVFAHTKFNRRMDRFQRRGRSAARSEWRLITATHNLGKLHRHQLAAATP
;
A
#
# COMPACT_ATOMS: atom_id res chain seq x y z
N MET A 1 -13.25 -7.11 -20.14
CA MET A 1 -11.96 -6.43 -19.82
C MET A 1 -11.48 -7.02 -18.50
N GLN A 2 -10.23 -7.49 -18.37
CA GLN A 2 -9.79 -8.24 -17.19
C GLN A 2 -9.71 -7.30 -15.97
N GLY A 3 -10.78 -7.30 -15.16
CA GLY A 3 -10.98 -6.47 -13.97
C GLY A 3 -10.22 -7.02 -12.75
N TYR A 4 -8.90 -7.03 -12.84
CA TYR A 4 -8.05 -7.32 -11.69
C TYR A 4 -7.61 -6.02 -11.04
N ASN A 5 -7.74 -5.95 -9.72
CA ASN A 5 -7.18 -4.89 -8.92
C ASN A 5 -5.85 -5.37 -8.31
N ALA A 6 -4.75 -4.76 -8.74
CA ALA A 6 -3.39 -5.13 -8.32
C ALA A 6 -2.97 -4.28 -7.11
N GLN A 7 -2.67 -4.94 -6.00
CA GLN A 7 -2.31 -4.31 -4.74
C GLN A 7 -0.85 -4.58 -4.39
N ALA A 8 -0.20 -3.61 -3.75
CA ALA A 8 1.18 -3.78 -3.26
C ALA A 8 1.41 -2.99 -1.96
N ALA A 9 2.14 -3.61 -1.04
CA ALA A 9 2.67 -2.98 0.16
C ALA A 9 4.17 -2.72 -0.03
N VAL A 10 4.60 -1.48 0.22
CA VAL A 10 5.97 -1.02 -0.05
C VAL A 10 6.57 -0.33 1.16
N THR A 11 7.89 -0.44 1.31
CA THR A 11 8.66 0.32 2.30
C THR A 11 8.95 1.75 1.83
N GLU A 12 9.49 2.59 2.73
CA GLU A 12 9.99 3.93 2.38
C GLU A 12 11.06 3.89 1.28
N ALA A 13 11.87 2.83 1.25
CA ALA A 13 12.86 2.59 0.21
C ALA A 13 12.25 2.06 -1.11
N GLN A 14 10.93 2.00 -1.25
CA GLN A 14 10.19 1.47 -2.41
C GLN A 14 10.47 -0.01 -2.69
N ILE A 15 10.77 -0.80 -1.66
CA ILE A 15 10.87 -2.25 -1.76
C ILE A 15 9.48 -2.82 -1.52
N VAL A 16 8.99 -3.63 -2.46
CA VAL A 16 7.69 -4.31 -2.34
C VAL A 16 7.84 -5.49 -1.40
N ILE A 17 7.05 -5.53 -0.33
CA ILE A 17 7.03 -6.64 0.65
C ILE A 17 5.93 -7.64 0.32
N ALA A 18 4.72 -7.15 0.01
CA ALA A 18 3.59 -7.99 -0.40
C ALA A 18 2.96 -7.46 -1.70
N ALA A 19 2.47 -8.39 -2.51
CA ALA A 19 1.84 -8.11 -3.80
C ALA A 19 0.68 -9.09 -4.04
N GLU A 20 -0.53 -8.55 -4.16
CA GLU A 20 -1.78 -9.31 -4.26
C GLU A 20 -2.63 -8.84 -5.45
N VAL A 21 -3.55 -9.72 -5.88
CA VAL A 21 -4.51 -9.42 -6.95
C VAL A 21 -5.90 -9.81 -6.51
N THR A 22 -6.83 -8.86 -6.58
CA THR A 22 -8.25 -9.04 -6.29
C THR A 22 -9.09 -8.85 -7.56
N ILE A 23 -10.35 -9.28 -7.52
CA ILE A 23 -11.32 -9.07 -8.62
C ILE A 23 -12.34 -7.99 -8.27
N ASP A 24 -12.27 -7.47 -7.04
CA ASP A 24 -13.17 -6.44 -6.55
C ASP A 24 -12.67 -5.08 -7.07
N SER A 25 -13.61 -4.29 -7.58
CA SER A 25 -13.29 -3.00 -8.18
C SER A 25 -12.87 -1.91 -7.16
N PRO A 26 -13.43 -1.83 -5.94
CA PRO A 26 -12.97 -0.86 -4.94
C PRO A 26 -11.82 -1.42 -4.08
N ASP A 27 -10.92 -0.54 -3.64
CA ASP A 27 -9.89 -0.85 -2.62
C ASP A 27 -10.49 -1.05 -1.22
N PHE A 28 -11.77 -0.74 -1.07
CA PHE A 28 -12.53 -0.91 0.16
C PHE A 28 -12.50 -2.38 0.61
N GLY A 29 -12.06 -2.60 1.85
CA GLY A 29 -11.95 -3.95 2.42
C GLY A 29 -10.64 -4.68 2.10
N HIS A 30 -9.68 -4.04 1.42
CA HIS A 30 -8.38 -4.65 1.10
C HIS A 30 -7.21 -4.20 1.98
N LEU A 31 -7.45 -3.33 2.98
CA LEU A 31 -6.38 -2.85 3.86
C LEU A 31 -5.84 -3.96 4.75
N GLU A 32 -6.71 -4.57 5.56
CA GLU A 32 -6.33 -5.62 6.49
C GLU A 32 -5.74 -6.85 5.77
N PRO A 33 -6.32 -7.35 4.65
CA PRO A 33 -5.69 -8.39 3.85
C PRO A 33 -4.27 -8.07 3.39
N MET A 34 -3.99 -6.83 2.96
CA MET A 34 -2.65 -6.41 2.54
C MET A 34 -1.67 -6.31 3.71
N VAL A 35 -2.11 -5.85 4.88
CA VAL A 35 -1.28 -5.84 6.10
C VAL A 35 -0.94 -7.27 6.51
N SER A 36 -1.91 -8.17 6.56
CA SER A 36 -1.69 -9.57 6.91
C SER A 36 -0.80 -10.30 5.89
N ALA A 37 -0.94 -9.99 4.60
CA ALA A 37 -0.01 -10.49 3.58
C ALA A 37 1.42 -9.97 3.83
N THR A 38 1.58 -8.70 4.20
CA THR A 38 2.89 -8.11 4.54
C THR A 38 3.53 -8.80 5.74
N GLU A 39 2.77 -9.00 6.82
CA GLU A 39 3.22 -9.71 8.01
C GLU A 39 3.63 -11.16 7.70
N THR A 40 2.84 -11.86 6.87
CA THR A 40 3.15 -13.23 6.43
C THR A 40 4.47 -13.29 5.65
N GLU A 41 4.68 -12.38 4.70
CA GLU A 41 5.91 -12.35 3.88
C GLU A 41 7.13 -11.97 4.74
N LEU A 42 6.99 -11.06 5.71
CA LEU A 42 8.04 -10.71 6.68
C LEU A 42 8.39 -11.90 7.59
N GLN A 43 7.38 -12.58 8.13
CA GLN A 43 7.58 -13.75 8.97
C GLN A 43 8.29 -14.88 8.21
N ALA A 44 7.95 -15.08 6.93
CA ALA A 44 8.56 -16.09 6.07
C ALA A 44 10.08 -15.89 5.88
N ILE A 45 10.57 -14.65 6.01
CA ILE A 45 12.00 -14.31 5.94
C ILE A 45 12.63 -14.08 7.34
N GLY A 46 11.95 -14.48 8.41
CA GLY A 46 12.45 -14.42 9.78
C GLY A 46 12.33 -13.06 10.48
N PHE A 47 11.64 -12.09 9.88
CA PHE A 47 11.35 -10.82 10.54
C PHE A 47 10.10 -10.98 11.43
N THR A 48 10.27 -10.83 12.74
CA THR A 48 9.17 -10.93 13.72
C THR A 48 8.61 -9.57 14.14
N ASP A 49 9.23 -8.47 13.71
CA ASP A 49 8.75 -7.12 14.01
C ASP A 49 7.47 -6.82 13.22
N THR A 50 6.50 -6.22 13.90
CA THR A 50 5.26 -5.77 13.28
C THR A 50 5.49 -4.41 12.61
N PRO A 51 4.90 -4.15 11.42
CA PRO A 51 4.97 -2.83 10.81
C PRO A 51 4.48 -1.74 11.78
N GLN A 52 5.29 -0.72 12.04
CA GLN A 52 4.92 0.31 13.02
C GLN A 52 3.82 1.24 12.50
N VAL A 53 3.86 1.58 11.22
CA VAL A 53 2.93 2.51 10.58
C VAL A 53 2.55 2.00 9.19
N VAL A 54 1.26 2.04 8.90
CA VAL A 54 0.68 1.80 7.56
C VAL A 54 0.02 3.10 7.08
N VAL A 55 0.39 3.53 5.89
CA VAL A 55 -0.23 4.65 5.18
C VAL A 55 -0.95 4.14 3.94
N ALA A 56 -2.18 4.58 3.69
CA ALA A 56 -2.93 4.23 2.48
C ALA A 56 -3.78 5.41 1.97
N ASP A 57 -4.39 5.26 0.80
CA ASP A 57 -5.33 6.25 0.27
C ASP A 57 -6.75 6.09 0.83
N ALA A 58 -7.60 7.07 0.55
CA ALA A 58 -8.97 7.10 1.05
C ALA A 58 -9.83 5.91 0.59
N GLY A 59 -9.47 5.25 -0.52
CA GLY A 59 -10.15 4.06 -1.02
C GLY A 59 -10.08 2.88 -0.05
N TYR A 60 -9.03 2.85 0.79
CA TYR A 60 -8.83 1.85 1.84
C TYR A 60 -9.55 2.16 3.16
N TRP A 61 -10.29 3.26 3.24
CA TRP A 61 -10.99 3.63 4.48
C TRP A 61 -12.04 2.59 4.88
N HIS A 62 -11.77 1.84 5.95
CA HIS A 62 -12.67 0.87 6.53
C HIS A 62 -12.45 0.75 8.05
N GLN A 63 -13.33 1.36 8.85
CA GLN A 63 -13.14 1.50 10.31
C GLN A 63 -12.79 0.19 11.03
N VAL A 64 -13.56 -0.88 10.82
CA VAL A 64 -13.32 -2.18 11.50
C VAL A 64 -11.94 -2.76 11.18
N GLN A 65 -11.51 -2.71 9.91
CA GLN A 65 -10.18 -3.17 9.51
C GLN A 65 -9.08 -2.33 10.14
N ILE A 66 -9.29 -1.01 10.21
CA ILE A 66 -8.34 -0.09 10.86
C ILE A 66 -8.23 -0.43 12.35
N GLU A 67 -9.34 -0.64 13.04
CA GLU A 67 -9.36 -1.02 14.46
C GLU A 67 -8.63 -2.35 14.71
N HIS A 68 -8.83 -3.37 13.85
CA HIS A 68 -8.09 -4.63 13.94
C HIS A 68 -6.58 -4.47 13.72
N ILE A 69 -6.18 -3.65 12.74
CA ILE A 69 -4.76 -3.38 12.47
C ILE A 69 -4.13 -2.64 13.66
N VAL A 70 -4.82 -1.64 14.22
CA VAL A 70 -4.35 -0.90 15.40
C VAL A 70 -4.27 -1.80 16.63
N ALA A 71 -5.22 -2.73 16.81
CA ALA A 71 -5.18 -3.72 17.88
C ALA A 71 -3.97 -4.67 17.81
N ARG A 72 -3.38 -4.85 16.62
CA ARG A 72 -2.11 -5.58 16.42
C ARG A 72 -0.85 -4.74 16.71
N GLY A 73 -1.00 -3.47 17.07
CA GLY A 73 0.11 -2.55 17.36
C GLY A 73 0.58 -1.73 16.17
N THR A 74 -0.10 -1.82 15.02
CA THR A 74 0.24 -1.08 13.80
C THR A 74 -0.57 0.21 13.71
N GLN A 75 0.08 1.37 13.74
CA GLN A 75 -0.61 2.64 13.51
C GLN A 75 -1.09 2.73 12.06
N VAL A 76 -2.32 3.21 11.84
CA VAL A 76 -2.87 3.40 10.49
C VAL A 76 -3.15 4.86 10.23
N LEU A 77 -2.71 5.37 9.08
CA LEU A 77 -2.90 6.74 8.63
C LEU A 77 -3.58 6.75 7.25
N ILE A 78 -4.89 6.96 7.24
CA ILE A 78 -5.73 6.95 6.03
C ILE A 78 -6.70 8.12 6.10
N PRO A 79 -6.80 8.97 5.06
CA PRO A 79 -7.78 10.03 5.05
C PRO A 79 -9.20 9.44 4.95
N PRO A 80 -10.15 9.90 5.75
CA PRO A 80 -11.54 9.48 5.61
C PRO A 80 -12.21 9.89 4.30
N ASP A 81 -11.66 10.88 3.60
CA ASP A 81 -12.27 11.42 2.39
C ASP A 81 -11.32 11.30 1.20
N ALA A 82 -11.83 10.78 0.09
CA ALA A 82 -11.20 10.99 -1.19
C ALA A 82 -11.43 12.47 -1.56
N GLY A 83 -10.36 13.25 -1.75
CA GLY A 83 -10.37 14.71 -1.96
C GLY A 83 -11.16 15.26 -3.17
N LYS A 84 -12.14 14.52 -3.70
CA LYS A 84 -12.99 14.86 -4.83
C LYS A 84 -14.31 15.55 -4.44
N ARG A 85 -14.63 15.69 -3.15
CA ARG A 85 -15.88 16.36 -2.70
C ARG A 85 -15.60 17.64 -1.93
N LYS A 86 -16.30 18.71 -2.32
CA LYS A 86 -16.41 19.95 -1.55
C LYS A 86 -17.52 19.77 -0.50
N GLY A 87 -17.17 19.86 0.78
CA GLY A 87 -18.11 19.86 1.91
C GLY A 87 -18.09 18.59 2.78
N THR A 88 -18.45 18.75 4.05
CA THR A 88 -18.54 17.66 5.04
C THR A 88 -19.81 16.84 4.80
N ARG A 89 -19.69 15.51 4.72
CA ARG A 89 -20.87 14.65 4.60
C ARG A 89 -21.64 14.69 5.94
N PRO A 90 -22.98 14.87 5.94
CA PRO A 90 -23.75 14.85 7.18
C PRO A 90 -23.50 13.53 7.94
N GLY A 91 -23.09 13.63 9.22
CA GLY A 91 -22.73 12.49 10.07
C GLY A 91 -21.27 11.99 9.94
N TRP A 92 -20.40 12.69 9.21
CA TRP A 92 -18.97 12.34 9.01
C TRP A 92 -18.01 13.35 9.65
N ASP A 93 -18.54 14.21 10.53
CA ASP A 93 -17.87 15.30 11.23
C ASP A 93 -17.46 14.95 12.67
N GLY A 94 -17.89 13.78 13.18
CA GLY A 94 -17.61 13.31 14.53
C GLY A 94 -16.88 11.95 14.60
N GLY A 95 -16.67 11.46 15.81
CA GLY A 95 -16.16 10.12 16.09
C GLY A 95 -14.82 9.80 15.42
N PHE A 96 -14.71 8.60 14.84
CA PHE A 96 -13.48 8.09 14.25
C PHE A 96 -13.00 8.91 13.03
N TYR A 97 -13.94 9.48 12.27
CA TYR A 97 -13.65 10.39 11.15
C TYR A 97 -12.91 11.64 11.63
N ALA A 98 -13.47 12.34 12.62
CA ALA A 98 -12.85 13.53 13.22
C ALA A 98 -11.52 13.21 13.90
N PHE A 99 -11.43 12.06 14.57
CA PHE A 99 -10.19 11.58 15.16
C PHE A 99 -9.08 11.44 14.11
N MET A 100 -9.31 10.73 13.00
CA MET A 100 -8.28 10.55 12.00
C MET A 100 -7.90 11.85 11.28
N ARG A 101 -8.87 12.75 11.03
CA ARG A 101 -8.57 14.10 10.52
C ARG A 101 -7.59 14.83 11.44
N ARG A 102 -7.81 14.79 12.76
CA ARG A 102 -6.90 15.42 13.74
C ARG A 102 -5.53 14.75 13.74
N VAL A 103 -5.46 13.42 13.71
CA VAL A 103 -4.19 12.68 13.63
C VAL A 103 -3.39 13.10 12.40
N LEU A 104 -4.02 13.13 11.22
CA LEU A 104 -3.38 13.54 9.97
C LEU A 104 -2.99 15.03 9.94
N ALA A 105 -3.68 15.88 10.72
CA ALA A 105 -3.37 17.31 10.84
C ALA A 105 -2.23 17.62 11.82
N THR A 106 -1.79 16.65 12.64
CA THR A 106 -0.57 16.83 13.46
C THR A 106 0.68 16.87 12.58
N ASP A 107 1.73 17.56 13.02
CA ASP A 107 3.01 17.62 12.29
C ASP A 107 3.54 16.23 11.96
N ARG A 108 3.51 15.32 12.96
CA ARG A 108 3.96 13.94 12.79
C ARG A 108 3.07 13.14 11.83
N GLY A 109 1.75 13.28 11.94
CA GLY A 109 0.81 12.58 11.05
C GLY A 109 0.93 13.06 9.61
N ALA A 110 1.07 14.37 9.40
CA ALA A 110 1.28 14.98 8.10
C ALA A 110 2.62 14.56 7.48
N GLU A 111 3.69 14.54 8.26
CA GLU A 111 5.02 14.07 7.83
C GLU A 111 4.96 12.61 7.36
N LEU A 112 4.46 11.70 8.20
CA LEU A 112 4.37 10.28 7.89
C LEU A 112 3.47 10.01 6.68
N TYR A 113 2.31 10.65 6.63
CA TYR A 113 1.38 10.49 5.52
C TYR A 113 1.92 11.08 4.22
N GLY A 114 2.64 12.20 4.29
CA GLY A 114 3.29 12.84 3.15
C GLY A 114 4.29 11.92 2.43
N LYS A 115 4.94 11.00 3.15
CA LYS A 115 5.82 9.99 2.55
C LYS A 115 5.10 9.09 1.54
N ARG A 116 3.78 8.90 1.64
CA ARG A 116 3.02 7.98 0.76
C ARG A 116 3.21 8.28 -0.73
N GLN A 117 3.20 9.56 -1.11
CA GLN A 117 3.36 9.96 -2.52
C GLN A 117 4.72 9.55 -3.08
N GLY A 118 5.78 9.57 -2.26
CA GLY A 118 7.12 9.13 -2.66
C GLY A 118 7.33 7.62 -2.66
N MET A 119 6.42 6.86 -2.04
CA MET A 119 6.57 5.40 -1.86
C MET A 119 5.91 4.60 -2.98
N ILE A 120 4.58 4.56 -3.02
CA ILE A 120 3.85 3.59 -3.84
C ILE A 120 3.58 4.09 -5.27
N GLU A 121 3.29 5.39 -5.43
CA GLU A 121 2.98 5.98 -6.73
C GLU A 121 4.13 5.82 -7.75
N PRO A 122 5.42 6.03 -7.38
CA PRO A 122 6.53 5.80 -8.30
C PRO A 122 6.71 4.33 -8.68
N VAL A 123 6.38 3.38 -7.80
CA VAL A 123 6.47 1.94 -8.10
C VAL A 123 5.45 1.56 -9.18
N PHE A 124 4.19 2.01 -9.04
CA PHE A 124 3.18 1.81 -10.07
C PHE A 124 3.51 2.56 -11.37
N ALA A 125 3.97 3.82 -11.28
CA ALA A 125 4.34 4.60 -12.46
C ALA A 125 5.50 3.96 -13.23
N HIS A 126 6.55 3.54 -12.53
CA HIS A 126 7.69 2.83 -13.12
C HIS A 126 7.24 1.54 -13.82
N THR A 127 6.37 0.76 -13.17
CA THR A 127 5.83 -0.48 -13.72
C THR A 127 5.02 -0.24 -15.00
N LYS A 128 4.12 0.75 -14.98
CA LYS A 128 3.23 1.05 -16.12
C LYS A 128 3.95 1.73 -17.27
N PHE A 129 4.70 2.81 -17.00
CA PHE A 129 5.22 3.68 -18.07
C PHE A 129 6.63 3.31 -18.53
N ASN A 130 7.52 2.96 -17.60
CA ASN A 130 8.92 2.67 -17.95
C ASN A 130 9.10 1.21 -18.33
N ARG A 131 8.44 0.29 -17.60
CA ARG A 131 8.50 -1.15 -17.86
C ARG A 131 7.41 -1.66 -18.79
N ARG A 132 6.41 -0.83 -19.13
CA ARG A 132 5.31 -1.13 -20.06
C ARG A 132 4.50 -2.38 -19.66
N MET A 133 4.33 -2.59 -18.35
CA MET A 133 3.55 -3.68 -17.77
C MET A 133 2.18 -3.14 -17.32
N ASP A 134 1.35 -2.76 -18.30
CA ASP A 134 0.06 -2.09 -18.09
C ASP A 134 -1.16 -3.03 -18.12
N ARG A 135 -0.96 -4.30 -18.47
CA ARG A 135 -1.98 -5.36 -18.49
C ARG A 135 -1.40 -6.71 -18.11
N PHE A 136 -2.22 -7.54 -17.48
CA PHE A 136 -1.90 -8.95 -17.25
C PHE A 136 -2.01 -9.75 -18.55
N GLN A 137 -1.05 -10.63 -18.79
CA GLN A 137 -1.03 -11.55 -19.91
C GLN A 137 -1.67 -12.90 -19.55
N ARG A 138 -1.71 -13.26 -18.26
CA ARG A 138 -2.29 -14.53 -17.83
C ARG A 138 -3.76 -14.42 -17.43
N ARG A 139 -4.50 -15.53 -17.61
CA ARG A 139 -5.92 -15.64 -17.24
C ARG A 139 -6.10 -16.48 -15.98
N GLY A 140 -7.10 -16.12 -15.17
CA GLY A 140 -7.33 -16.67 -13.83
C GLY A 140 -6.60 -15.90 -12.73
N ARG A 141 -7.26 -15.73 -11.58
CA ARG A 141 -6.75 -14.92 -10.45
C ARG A 141 -5.38 -15.39 -9.95
N SER A 142 -5.22 -16.70 -9.75
CA SER A 142 -3.94 -17.29 -9.31
C SER A 142 -2.82 -16.96 -10.30
N ALA A 143 -3.12 -17.06 -11.59
CA ALA A 143 -2.17 -16.82 -12.65
C ALA A 143 -1.75 -15.35 -12.78
N ALA A 144 -2.71 -14.42 -12.65
CA ALA A 144 -2.46 -12.98 -12.62
C ALA A 144 -1.69 -12.57 -11.35
N ARG A 145 -1.98 -13.19 -10.20
CA ARG A 145 -1.24 -12.98 -8.95
C ARG A 145 0.23 -13.38 -9.08
N SER A 146 0.52 -14.54 -9.68
CA SER A 146 1.91 -14.96 -9.95
C SER A 146 2.62 -14.00 -10.89
N GLU A 147 1.95 -13.53 -11.95
CA GLU A 147 2.49 -12.52 -12.85
C GLU A 147 2.79 -11.21 -12.11
N TRP A 148 1.86 -10.74 -11.28
CA TRP A 148 2.06 -9.53 -10.47
C TRP A 148 3.26 -9.65 -9.53
N ARG A 149 3.37 -10.76 -8.81
CA ARG A 149 4.51 -11.02 -7.91
C ARG A 149 5.84 -11.08 -8.66
N LEU A 150 5.88 -11.61 -9.88
CA LEU A 150 7.09 -11.59 -10.71
C LEU A 150 7.46 -10.17 -11.14
N ILE A 151 6.46 -9.36 -11.52
CA ILE A 151 6.64 -7.95 -11.87
C ILE A 151 7.23 -7.18 -10.67
N THR A 152 6.69 -7.35 -9.47
CA THR A 152 7.20 -6.65 -8.27
C THR A 152 8.56 -7.18 -7.81
N ALA A 153 8.81 -8.50 -7.92
CA ALA A 153 10.11 -9.08 -7.61
C ALA A 153 11.23 -8.53 -8.50
N THR A 154 10.98 -8.41 -9.80
CA THR A 154 11.94 -7.81 -10.74
C THR A 154 12.16 -6.31 -10.49
N HIS A 155 11.17 -5.58 -9.96
CA HIS A 155 11.36 -4.21 -9.47
C HIS A 155 12.31 -4.18 -8.26
N ASN A 156 12.09 -5.05 -7.27
CA ASN A 156 12.97 -5.16 -6.10
C ASN A 156 14.41 -5.52 -6.48
N LEU A 157 14.61 -6.49 -7.38
CA LEU A 157 15.93 -6.85 -7.89
C LEU A 157 16.63 -5.67 -8.56
N GLY A 158 15.91 -4.88 -9.36
CA GLY A 158 16.46 -3.68 -9.97
C GLY A 158 16.87 -2.61 -8.95
N LYS A 159 16.14 -2.48 -7.84
CA LYS A 159 16.51 -1.58 -6.73
C LYS A 159 17.76 -2.07 -6.01
N LEU A 160 17.83 -3.36 -5.69
CA LEU A 160 18.99 -3.97 -5.04
C LEU A 160 20.26 -3.85 -5.92
N HIS A 161 20.14 -4.14 -7.21
CA HIS A 161 21.26 -4.01 -8.14
C HIS A 161 21.81 -2.58 -8.22
N ARG A 162 20.92 -1.58 -8.35
CA ARG A 162 21.35 -0.17 -8.36
C ARG A 162 22.01 0.25 -7.04
N HIS A 163 21.49 -0.23 -5.91
CA HIS A 163 22.09 0.02 -4.60
C HIS A 163 23.51 -0.58 -4.53
N GLN A 164 23.70 -1.81 -4.99
CA GLN A 164 25.01 -2.46 -5.02
C GLN A 164 26.01 -1.71 -5.91
N LEU A 165 25.60 -1.25 -7.09
CA LEU A 165 26.47 -0.46 -7.98
C LEU A 165 26.86 0.88 -7.35
N ALA A 166 25.92 1.58 -6.71
CA ALA A 166 26.20 2.84 -6.02
C ALA A 166 27.18 2.63 -4.86
N ALA A 167 27.03 1.56 -4.08
CA ALA A 167 27.94 1.23 -2.99
C ALA A 167 29.33 0.80 -3.45
N ALA A 168 29.46 0.31 -4.69
CA ALA A 168 30.73 -0.12 -5.28
C ALA A 168 31.50 1.01 -6.00
N THR A 169 30.88 2.18 -6.19
CA THR A 169 31.52 3.35 -6.82
C THR A 169 32.12 4.23 -5.71
N PRO A 170 33.45 4.40 -5.64
CA PRO A 170 34.13 5.15 -4.58
C PRO A 170 33.88 6.66 -4.61
#